data_AF-A0AAW9JYZ8-F1
#
_entry.id   AF-A0AAW9JYZ8-F1
#
_cell.length_a   1.000
_cell.length_b   1.000
_cell.length_c   1.000
_cell.angle_alpha   90.00
_cell.angle_beta   90.00
_cell.angle_gamma   90.00
#
_symmetry.space_group_name_H-M   'P 1'
#
loop_
_entity.id
_entity.type
_entity.pdbx_description
1 polymer ?
#
loop_
_entity_poly.entity_id
_entity_poly.type
_entity_poly.pdbx_seq_one_letter_code
_entity_poly.pdbx_strand_id
1 'polypeptide(L)'
;MNHQKEYKKSSRQLNEEYLDAEADVQRLNKARNTIDIAYLDFQKFAKQEREIWERLATLSKGTEAERSVHRELDFLDEEQQAINRVLSNGEEELDQTITDKTAQRNQLEEAAVQARKEENECQKSTTKN
;
A
#
# COMPACT_ATOMS: atom_id res chain seq x y z
N MET A 1 -4.96 42.02 7.01
CA MET A 1 -4.28 40.80 7.47
C MET A 1 -5.23 40.08 8.40
N ASN A 2 -5.89 39.01 7.92
CA ASN A 2 -6.80 38.21 8.74
C ASN A 2 -5.97 37.25 9.58
N HIS A 3 -5.93 37.46 10.89
CA HIS A 3 -5.45 36.46 11.83
C HIS A 3 -6.56 35.41 11.98
N GLN A 4 -6.51 34.35 11.16
CA GLN A 4 -7.21 33.12 11.51
C GLN A 4 -6.59 32.63 12.81
N LYS A 5 -7.33 32.76 13.91
CA LYS A 5 -7.04 32.06 15.16
C LYS A 5 -7.12 30.57 14.85
N GLU A 6 -5.97 29.91 14.73
CA GLU A 6 -5.92 28.45 14.81
C GLU A 6 -6.38 28.07 16.22
N TYR A 7 -7.61 27.61 16.33
CA TYR A 7 -8.09 27.01 17.56
C TYR A 7 -7.30 25.71 17.79
N LYS A 8 -6.53 25.67 18.88
CA LYS A 8 -5.79 24.46 19.28
C LYS A 8 -6.80 23.32 19.45
N LYS A 9 -6.61 22.24 18.68
CA LYS A 9 -7.49 21.06 18.76
C LYS A 9 -7.47 20.48 20.17
N SER A 10 -8.63 20.06 20.66
CA SER A 10 -8.74 19.33 21.92
C SER A 10 -8.11 17.94 21.81
N SER A 11 -7.72 17.37 22.96
CA SER A 11 -7.28 15.97 23.07
C SER A 11 -8.26 14.99 22.41
N ARG A 12 -9.57 15.24 22.54
CA ARG A 12 -10.60 14.39 21.95
C ARG A 12 -10.56 14.40 20.43
N GLN A 13 -10.49 15.59 19.83
CA GLN A 13 -10.41 15.74 18.36
C GLN A 13 -9.14 15.09 17.81
N LEU A 14 -8.01 15.28 18.48
CA LEU A 14 -6.74 14.65 18.08
C LEU A 14 -6.80 13.12 18.20
N ASN A 15 -7.47 12.60 19.22
CA ASN A 15 -7.67 11.16 19.39
C ASN A 15 -8.59 10.56 18.32
N GLU A 16 -9.65 11.27 17.92
CA GLU A 16 -10.53 10.85 16.82
C GLU A 16 -9.74 10.80 15.50
N GLU A 17 -8.96 11.83 15.18
CA GLU A 17 -8.08 11.85 14.00
C GLU A 17 -7.01 10.75 14.04
N TYR A 18 -6.43 10.46 15.22
CA TYR A 18 -5.51 9.35 15.42
C TYR A 18 -6.16 8.00 15.06
N LEU A 19 -7.38 7.75 15.54
CA LEU A 19 -8.09 6.49 15.26
C LEU A 19 -8.40 6.33 13.78
N ASP A 20 -8.77 7.41 13.10
CA ASP A 20 -8.98 7.42 11.64
C ASP A 20 -7.66 7.10 10.89
N ALA A 21 -6.55 7.72 11.30
CA ALA A 21 -5.23 7.45 10.73
C ALA A 21 -4.74 6.02 11.01
N GLU A 22 -5.04 5.48 12.18
CA GLU A 22 -4.74 4.09 12.53
C GLU A 22 -5.54 3.11 11.64
N ALA A 23 -6.83 3.37 11.45
CA ALA A 23 -7.69 2.57 10.57
C ALA A 23 -7.21 2.63 9.11
N ASP A 24 -6.76 3.80 8.62
CA ASP A 24 -6.14 3.97 7.31
C ASP A 24 -4.91 3.07 7.14
N VAL A 25 -3.97 3.12 8.09
CA VAL A 25 -2.75 2.31 8.06
C VAL A 25 -3.08 0.81 8.06
N GLN A 26 -4.05 0.38 8.88
CA GLN A 26 -4.50 -1.01 8.90
C GLN A 26 -5.09 -1.45 7.54
N ARG A 27 -5.91 -0.60 6.91
CA ARG A 27 -6.47 -0.86 5.58
C ARG A 27 -5.39 -0.96 4.51
N LEU A 28 -4.42 -0.06 4.51
CA LEU A 28 -3.31 -0.07 3.55
C LEU A 28 -2.44 -1.31 3.70
N ASN A 29 -2.09 -1.70 4.93
CA ASN A 29 -1.34 -2.94 5.18
C ASN A 29 -2.11 -4.18 4.71
N LYS A 30 -3.43 -4.21 4.90
CA LYS A 30 -4.26 -5.30 4.38
C LYS A 30 -4.28 -5.33 2.85
N ALA A 31 -4.37 -4.16 2.21
CA ALA A 31 -4.30 -4.04 0.75
C ALA A 31 -2.95 -4.55 0.21
N ARG A 32 -1.84 -4.15 0.82
CA ARG A 32 -0.49 -4.66 0.50
C ARG A 32 -0.44 -6.18 0.54
N ASN A 33 -0.83 -6.79 1.65
CA ASN A 33 -0.82 -8.25 1.79
C ASN A 33 -1.69 -8.93 0.73
N THR A 34 -2.82 -8.32 0.33
CA THR A 34 -3.70 -8.86 -0.71
C THR A 34 -3.02 -8.82 -2.08
N ILE A 35 -2.30 -7.73 -2.39
CA ILE A 35 -1.53 -7.59 -3.62
C ILE A 35 -0.40 -8.62 -3.66
N ASP A 36 0.35 -8.78 -2.57
CA ASP A 36 1.46 -9.73 -2.47
C ASP A 36 0.97 -11.17 -2.76
N ILE A 37 -0.16 -11.57 -2.16
CA ILE A 37 -0.76 -12.89 -2.40
C ILE A 37 -1.20 -13.04 -3.85
N ALA A 38 -1.91 -12.04 -4.39
CA ALA A 38 -2.38 -12.08 -5.77
C ALA A 38 -1.21 -12.16 -6.77
N TYR A 39 -0.10 -11.48 -6.48
CA TYR A 39 1.10 -11.53 -7.31
C TYR A 39 1.79 -12.88 -7.27
N LEU A 40 1.87 -13.53 -6.09
CA LEU A 40 2.39 -14.91 -5.99
C LEU A 40 1.54 -15.90 -6.81
N ASP A 41 0.22 -15.76 -6.75
CA ASP A 41 -0.69 -16.58 -7.56
C ASP A 41 -0.48 -16.32 -9.06
N PHE A 42 -0.36 -15.04 -9.46
CA PHE A 42 -0.06 -14.67 -10.84
C PHE A 42 1.26 -15.30 -11.32
N GLN A 43 2.34 -15.20 -10.55
CA GLN A 43 3.64 -15.79 -10.90
C GLN A 43 3.54 -17.31 -11.09
N LYS A 44 2.76 -17.98 -10.24
CA LYS A 44 2.52 -19.42 -10.36
C LYS A 44 1.79 -19.76 -11.65
N PHE A 45 0.71 -19.05 -11.98
CA PHE A 45 -0.05 -19.29 -13.20
C PHE A 45 0.74 -18.96 -14.47
N ALA A 46 1.45 -17.83 -14.48
CA ALA A 46 2.32 -17.44 -15.59
C ALA A 46 3.41 -18.49 -15.86
N LYS A 47 4.00 -19.05 -14.79
CA LYS A 47 4.96 -20.15 -14.93
C LYS A 47 4.32 -21.40 -15.55
N GLN A 48 3.13 -21.79 -15.09
CA GLN A 48 2.41 -22.95 -15.62
C GLN A 48 2.03 -22.76 -17.09
N GLU A 49 1.57 -21.58 -17.46
CA GLU A 49 1.26 -21.22 -18.84
C GLU A 49 2.50 -21.31 -19.74
N ARG A 50 3.62 -20.73 -19.29
CA ARG A 50 4.90 -20.83 -20.02
C ARG A 50 5.33 -22.28 -20.23
N GLU A 51 5.26 -23.12 -19.19
CA GLU A 51 5.60 -24.54 -19.30
C GLU A 51 4.74 -25.28 -20.33
N ILE A 52 3.47 -24.91 -20.49
CA ILE A 52 2.58 -25.47 -21.50
C ILE A 52 3.03 -25.03 -22.90
N TRP A 53 3.30 -23.74 -23.09
CA TRP A 53 3.74 -23.20 -24.37
C TRP A 53 5.11 -23.73 -24.80
N GLU A 54 6.05 -23.93 -23.88
CA GLU A 54 7.34 -24.56 -24.16
C GLU A 54 7.20 -26.03 -24.61
N ARG A 55 6.26 -26.77 -24.04
CA ARG A 55 5.91 -28.13 -24.50
C ARG A 55 5.29 -28.08 -25.90
N LEU A 56 4.39 -27.14 -26.16
CA LEU A 56 3.83 -26.93 -27.49
C LEU A 56 4.89 -26.56 -28.52
N ALA A 57 5.90 -25.78 -28.14
CA ALA A 57 7.02 -25.42 -29.02
C ALA A 57 7.79 -26.68 -29.45
N THR A 58 8.04 -27.57 -28.49
CA THR A 58 8.70 -28.85 -28.76
C THR A 58 7.86 -29.73 -29.71
N LEU A 59 6.55 -29.79 -29.51
CA LEU A 59 5.63 -30.62 -30.30
C LEU A 59 5.35 -30.06 -31.70
N SER A 60 5.36 -28.73 -31.84
CA SER A 60 5.07 -28.04 -33.10
C SER A 60 6.28 -27.89 -34.02
N LYS A 61 7.47 -28.30 -33.58
CA LYS A 61 8.71 -28.19 -34.37
C LYS A 61 8.58 -28.84 -35.75
N GLY A 62 8.93 -28.09 -36.80
CA GLY A 62 8.82 -28.52 -38.19
C GLY A 62 7.40 -28.50 -38.75
N THR A 63 6.42 -28.02 -37.99
CA THR A 63 5.04 -27.81 -38.46
C THR A 63 4.80 -26.34 -38.77
N GLU A 64 3.70 -26.04 -39.46
CA GLU A 64 3.27 -24.67 -39.75
C GLU A 64 3.00 -23.84 -38.48
N ALA A 65 2.69 -24.50 -37.35
CA ALA A 65 2.37 -23.87 -36.09
C ALA A 65 3.58 -23.38 -35.28
N GLU A 66 4.80 -23.86 -35.56
CA GLU A 66 6.03 -23.55 -34.81
C GLU A 66 6.23 -22.04 -34.62
N ARG A 67 6.06 -21.27 -35.70
CA ARG A 67 6.21 -19.81 -35.67
C ARG A 67 5.16 -19.12 -34.81
N SER A 68 3.93 -19.65 -34.77
CA SER A 68 2.87 -19.08 -33.94
C SER A 68 3.14 -19.32 -32.47
N VAL A 69 3.61 -20.52 -32.11
CA VAL A 69 3.94 -20.87 -30.73
C VAL A 69 5.10 -20.02 -30.20
N HIS A 70 6.14 -19.80 -31.01
CA HIS A 70 7.25 -18.93 -30.60
C HIS A 70 6.83 -17.48 -30.38
N ARG A 71 5.95 -16.93 -31.24
CA ARG A 71 5.43 -15.58 -31.03
C ARG A 71 4.64 -15.45 -29.73
N GLU A 72 3.90 -16.50 -29.36
CA GLU A 72 3.17 -16.49 -28.10
C GLU A 72 4.12 -16.49 -26.89
N LEU A 73 5.19 -17.28 -26.96
CA LEU A 73 6.23 -17.26 -25.92
C LEU A 73 6.89 -15.87 -25.79
N ASP A 74 7.21 -15.22 -26.91
CA ASP A 74 7.74 -13.86 -26.90
C ASP A 74 6.74 -12.87 -26.30
N PHE A 75 5.46 -13.00 -26.65
CA PHE A 75 4.37 -12.16 -26.12
C PHE A 75 4.21 -12.32 -24.60
N LEU A 76 4.24 -13.56 -24.09
CA LEU A 76 4.16 -13.83 -22.64
C LEU A 76 5.35 -13.22 -21.88
N ASP A 77 6.54 -13.24 -22.47
CA ASP A 77 7.72 -12.59 -21.88
C ASP A 77 7.56 -11.05 -21.84
N GLU A 78 7.00 -10.44 -22.88
CA GLU A 78 6.69 -9.01 -22.91
C GLU A 78 5.61 -8.61 -21.90
N GLU A 79 4.53 -9.39 -21.81
CA GLU A 79 3.42 -9.17 -20.89
C GLU A 79 3.88 -9.28 -19.43
N GLN A 80 4.67 -10.31 -19.10
CA GLN A 80 5.24 -10.47 -17.78
C GLN A 80 6.14 -9.29 -17.39
N GLN A 81 6.96 -8.79 -18.31
CA GLN A 81 7.78 -7.60 -18.06
C GLN A 81 6.91 -6.35 -17.85
N ALA A 82 5.84 -6.17 -18.62
CA ALA A 82 4.94 -5.04 -18.48
C ALA A 82 4.25 -5.04 -17.11
N ILE A 83 3.72 -6.19 -16.69
CA ILE A 83 3.07 -6.36 -15.38
C ILE A 83 4.06 -6.07 -14.24
N ASN A 84 5.27 -6.65 -14.31
CA ASN A 84 6.28 -6.44 -13.26
C ASN A 84 6.69 -4.97 -13.12
N ARG A 85 6.77 -4.21 -14.23
CA ARG A 85 7.07 -2.77 -14.18
C ARG A 85 5.95 -1.98 -13.49
N VAL A 86 4.70 -2.25 -13.85
CA VAL A 86 3.55 -1.57 -13.24
C VAL A 86 3.46 -1.90 -11.75
N LEU A 87 3.66 -3.17 -11.40
CA LEU A 87 3.63 -3.62 -10.02
C LEU A 87 4.73 -2.97 -9.18
N SER A 88 5.98 -2.95 -9.67
CA SER A 88 7.10 -2.35 -8.94
C SER A 88 6.86 -0.87 -8.62
N ASN A 89 6.30 -0.11 -9.57
CA ASN A 89 5.97 1.30 -9.32
C ASN A 89 4.84 1.44 -8.30
N GLY A 90 3.80 0.61 -8.42
CA GLY A 90 2.66 0.63 -7.49
C GLY A 90 3.03 0.19 -6.07
N GLU A 91 3.96 -0.76 -5.92
CA GLU A 91 4.49 -1.20 -4.63
C GLU A 91 5.28 -0.07 -3.95
N GLU A 92 6.12 0.65 -4.69
CA GLU A 92 6.86 1.80 -4.17
C GLU A 92 5.92 2.92 -3.72
N GLU A 93 4.92 3.26 -4.52
CA GLU A 93 3.89 4.27 -4.17
C GLU A 93 3.09 3.86 -2.93
N LEU A 94 2.72 2.58 -2.81
CA LEU A 94 1.99 2.04 -1.66
C LEU A 94 2.84 2.08 -0.39
N ASP A 95 4.11 1.66 -0.47
CA ASP A 95 5.03 1.66 0.67
C ASP A 95 5.33 3.08 1.15
N GLN A 96 5.48 4.05 0.23
CA GLN A 96 5.59 5.46 0.59
C GLN A 96 4.31 5.97 1.27
N THR A 97 3.13 5.62 0.74
CA THR A 97 1.85 6.02 1.33
C THR A 97 1.67 5.46 2.74
N ILE A 98 2.01 4.18 2.96
CA ILE A 98 2.00 3.54 4.29
C ILE A 98 2.94 4.27 5.24
N THR A 99 4.13 4.64 4.78
CA THR A 99 5.14 5.37 5.56
C THR A 99 4.61 6.73 5.99
N ASP A 100 4.07 7.51 5.07
CA ASP A 100 3.53 8.85 5.35
C ASP A 100 2.33 8.77 6.32
N LYS A 101 1.42 7.82 6.10
CA LYS A 101 0.26 7.62 6.99
C LYS A 101 0.66 7.14 8.37
N THR A 102 1.69 6.30 8.46
CA THR A 102 2.25 5.86 9.74
C THR A 102 2.88 7.02 10.51
N ALA A 103 3.63 7.88 9.82
CA ALA A 103 4.20 9.08 10.41
C ALA A 103 3.11 10.05 10.91
N GLN A 104 2.07 10.29 10.09
CA GLN A 104 0.91 11.10 10.47
C GLN A 104 0.22 10.54 11.73
N ARG A 105 -0.04 9.22 11.76
CA ARG A 105 -0.63 8.55 12.93
C ARG A 105 0.21 8.77 14.19
N ASN A 106 1.53 8.57 14.12
CA ASN A 106 2.41 8.75 15.27
C ASN A 106 2.41 10.20 15.78
N GLN A 107 2.42 11.18 14.87
CA GLN A 107 2.32 12.60 15.25
C GLN A 107 1.00 12.92 15.95
N LEU A 108 -0.12 12.35 15.48
CA LEU A 108 -1.43 12.53 16.11
C LEU A 108 -1.50 11.88 17.49
N GLU A 109 -0.88 10.72 17.67
CA GLU A 109 -0.76 10.06 18.98
C GLU A 109 -0.02 10.94 19.99
N GLU A 110 1.16 11.43 19.62
CA GLU A 110 1.98 12.33 20.45
C GLU A 110 1.23 13.62 20.78
N ALA A 111 0.57 14.23 19.79
CA ALA A 111 -0.22 15.44 19.98
C ALA A 111 -1.41 15.22 20.92
N ALA A 112 -2.12 14.10 20.78
CA ALA A 112 -3.24 13.75 21.66
C ALA A 112 -2.76 13.55 23.11
N VAL A 113 -1.64 12.86 23.32
CA VAL A 113 -1.04 12.67 24.65
C VAL A 113 -0.63 14.01 25.26
N GLN A 114 0.00 14.89 24.48
CA GLN A 114 0.43 16.21 24.95
C GLN A 114 -0.76 17.10 25.31
N ALA A 115 -1.80 17.14 24.47
CA ALA A 115 -3.03 17.89 24.75
C ALA A 115 -3.70 17.42 26.04
N ARG A 116 -3.75 16.11 26.31
CA ARG A 116 -4.28 15.56 27.58
C ARG A 116 -3.52 16.05 28.80
N LYS A 117 -2.18 16.10 28.72
CA LYS A 117 -1.35 16.58 29.83
C LYS A 117 -1.66 18.03 30.15
N GLU A 118 -1.69 18.88 29.12
CA GLU A 118 -1.96 20.32 29.27
C GLU A 118 -3.38 20.60 29.79
N GLU A 119 -4.39 19.89 29.27
CA GLU A 119 -5.77 19.98 29.75
C GLU A 119 -5.87 19.62 31.24
N ASN A 120 -5.20 18.54 31.66
CA ASN A 120 -5.17 18.09 33.06
C ASN A 120 -4.42 19.07 33.98
N GLU A 121 -3.32 19.68 33.51
CA GLU A 121 -2.58 20.70 34.26
C GLU A 121 -3.40 21.97 34.45
N CYS A 122 -4.10 22.42 33.40
CA CYS A 122 -5.00 23.57 33.45
C CYS A 122 -6.16 23.35 34.45
N GLN A 123 -6.77 22.16 34.44
CA GLN A 123 -7.80 21.77 35.41
C GLN A 123 -7.30 21.78 36.86
N LYS A 124 -6.09 21.29 37.12
CA LYS A 124 -5.47 21.29 38.46
C LYS A 124 -5.14 22.70 38.96
N SER A 125 -4.82 23.63 38.05
CA SER A 125 -4.55 25.02 38.41
C SER A 125 -5.80 25.81 38.78
N THR A 126 -6.95 25.46 38.19
CA THR A 126 -8.24 26.12 38.44
C THR A 126 -8.98 25.57 39.66
N THR A 127 -8.64 24.38 40.16
CA THR A 127 -9.23 23.81 41.40
C THR A 127 -8.49 24.18 42.69
N LYS A 128 -7.35 24.89 42.61
CA LYS A 128 -6.51 25.27 43.78
C LYS A 128 -6.70 26.73 44.25
N ASN A 129 -7.60 27.48 43.63
CA ASN A 129 -8.04 28.82 44.08
C ASN A 129 -9.45 28.72 44.67
#